data_AF-A0A0S8AHD6-F1
#
_entry.id   AF-A0A0S8AHD6-F1
#
_cell.length_a   1.000
_cell.length_b   1.000
_cell.length_c   1.000
_cell.angle_alpha   90.00
_cell.angle_beta   90.00
_cell.angle_gamma   90.00
#
_symmetry.space_group_name_H-M   'P 1'
#
loop_
_entity.id
_entity.type
_entity.pdbx_description
1 polymer ?
#
loop_
_entity_poly.entity_id
_entity_poly.type
_entity_poly.pdbx_seq_one_letter_code
_entity_poly.pdbx_strand_id
1 'polypeptide(L)'
;RSPAFKLTSEPGESEADFRIRLRQVARERRDADVEKLRKKYAPKLARLQERIRKAEQRLGRERSQYEGQKLQTAISMGATVLGAFLGRRVASVGTVGRATTAARGVGRAAREKEDVERAQRDIAALQQQMADLEIEFQRESGALEAAVDPATLDVSEEIVRPRKTDITINRVALHWLPWWVDAQGVAAPAYP
;
A
#
# COMPACT_ATOMS: atom_id res chain seq x y z
N ARG A 1 7.04 -22.95 24.37
CA ARG A 1 7.62 -22.52 23.07
C ARG A 1 6.55 -21.83 22.23
N SER A 2 6.93 -20.88 21.36
CA SER A 2 6.06 -20.26 20.36
C SER A 2 6.55 -20.61 18.95
N PRO A 3 5.84 -21.49 18.22
CA PRO A 3 6.23 -21.88 16.86
C PRO A 3 6.24 -20.73 15.86
N ALA A 4 5.27 -19.80 15.97
CA ALA A 4 5.11 -18.67 15.07
C ALA A 4 6.35 -17.75 15.02
N PHE A 5 6.99 -17.54 16.17
CA PHE A 5 8.21 -16.73 16.29
C PHE A 5 9.48 -17.56 16.41
N LYS A 6 9.38 -18.90 16.46
CA LYS A 6 10.49 -19.83 16.72
C LYS A 6 11.25 -19.48 18.00
N LEU A 7 10.53 -19.05 19.03
CA LEU A 7 11.09 -18.65 20.32
C LEU A 7 10.76 -19.70 21.39
N THR A 8 11.72 -19.95 22.28
CA THR A 8 11.55 -20.78 23.48
C THR A 8 11.68 -19.93 24.73
N SER A 9 11.06 -20.41 25.81
CA SER A 9 11.20 -19.81 27.14
C SER A 9 12.66 -19.95 27.60
N GLU A 10 13.15 -18.95 28.31
CA GLU A 10 14.45 -19.03 28.98
C GLU A 10 14.35 -19.86 30.28
N PRO A 11 15.46 -20.47 30.75
CA PRO A 11 15.46 -21.23 32.00
C PRO A 11 15.06 -20.33 33.17
N GLY A 12 14.01 -20.72 33.91
CA GLY A 12 13.50 -19.96 35.05
C GLY A 12 12.58 -18.78 34.68
N GLU A 13 12.33 -18.53 33.40
CA GLU A 13 11.33 -17.56 32.92
C GLU A 13 9.92 -18.11 33.22
N SER A 14 9.06 -17.28 33.82
CA SER A 14 7.66 -17.65 34.01
C SER A 14 6.91 -17.62 32.68
N GLU A 15 5.81 -18.36 32.55
CA GLU A 15 4.99 -18.30 31.34
C GLU A 15 4.49 -16.87 31.07
N ALA A 16 4.17 -16.11 32.12
CA ALA A 16 3.71 -14.73 32.00
C ALA A 16 4.79 -13.82 31.38
N ASP A 17 6.04 -13.93 31.83
CA ASP A 17 7.17 -13.17 31.30
C ASP A 17 7.45 -13.56 29.85
N PHE A 18 7.41 -14.86 29.55
CA PHE A 18 7.56 -15.36 28.19
C PHE A 18 6.48 -14.77 27.25
N ARG A 19 5.22 -14.73 27.69
CA ARG A 19 4.13 -14.13 26.91
C ARG A 19 4.33 -12.63 26.70
N ILE A 20 4.82 -11.89 27.71
CA ILE A 20 5.13 -10.46 27.56
C ILE A 20 6.21 -10.27 26.48
N ARG A 21 7.29 -11.05 26.52
CA ARG A 21 8.35 -11.01 25.52
C ARG A 21 7.85 -11.34 24.11
N LEU A 22 7.00 -12.35 23.97
CA LEU A 22 6.38 -12.70 22.68
C LEU A 22 5.52 -11.55 22.14
N ARG A 23 4.77 -10.84 22.98
CA ARG A 23 3.97 -9.67 22.55
C ARG A 23 4.85 -8.55 22.02
N GLN A 24 6.00 -8.31 22.63
CA GLN A 24 6.95 -7.32 22.15
C GLN A 24 7.50 -7.72 20.77
N VAL A 25 7.99 -8.95 20.62
CA VAL A 25 8.51 -9.47 19.34
C VAL A 25 7.44 -9.42 18.24
N ALA A 26 6.18 -9.73 18.58
CA ALA A 26 5.06 -9.66 17.66
C ALA A 26 4.83 -8.23 17.15
N ARG A 27 4.93 -7.22 18.02
CA ARG A 27 4.83 -5.79 17.64
C ARG A 27 6.00 -5.36 16.77
N GLU A 28 7.22 -5.66 17.17
CA GLU A 28 8.43 -5.32 16.40
C GLU A 28 8.38 -5.91 14.99
N ARG A 29 7.90 -7.16 14.85
CA ARG A 29 7.74 -7.80 13.55
C ARG A 29 6.65 -7.13 12.70
N ARG A 30 5.52 -6.75 13.32
CA ARG A 30 4.46 -5.99 12.64
C ARG A 30 5.01 -4.66 12.12
N ASP A 31 5.70 -3.91 12.95
CA ASP A 31 6.27 -2.60 12.57
C ASP A 31 7.27 -2.76 11.43
N ALA A 32 8.12 -3.79 11.49
CA ALA A 32 9.06 -4.12 10.43
C ALA A 32 8.36 -4.50 9.11
N ASP A 33 7.26 -5.24 9.15
CA ASP A 33 6.50 -5.64 7.96
C ASP A 33 5.72 -4.46 7.35
N VAL A 34 5.16 -3.58 8.18
CA VAL A 34 4.56 -2.30 7.74
C VAL A 34 5.61 -1.39 7.09
N GLU A 35 6.80 -1.30 7.66
CA GLU A 35 7.90 -0.52 7.07
C GLU A 35 8.39 -1.10 5.73
N LYS A 36 8.47 -2.42 5.60
CA LYS A 36 8.75 -3.07 4.31
C LYS A 36 7.67 -2.74 3.28
N LEU A 37 6.40 -2.78 3.69
CA LEU A 37 5.28 -2.42 2.83
C LEU A 37 5.38 -0.96 2.38
N ARG A 38 5.61 -0.03 3.29
CA ARG A 38 5.84 1.38 2.98
C ARG A 38 6.99 1.55 1.98
N LYS A 39 8.12 0.88 2.18
CA LYS A 39 9.28 0.93 1.26
C LYS A 39 8.96 0.34 -0.13
N LYS A 40 8.09 -0.68 -0.22
CA LYS A 40 7.65 -1.30 -1.48
C LYS A 40 6.75 -0.36 -2.30
N TYR A 41 5.85 0.40 -1.66
CA TYR A 41 4.85 1.24 -2.34
C TYR A 41 5.27 2.70 -2.53
N ALA A 42 6.05 3.28 -1.61
CA ALA A 42 6.52 4.67 -1.70
C ALA A 42 7.12 5.06 -3.07
N PRO A 43 8.06 4.30 -3.67
CA PRO A 43 8.63 4.68 -4.96
C PRO A 43 7.61 4.58 -6.11
N LYS A 44 6.63 3.66 -6.01
CA LYS A 44 5.59 3.48 -7.03
C LYS A 44 4.60 4.65 -7.02
N LEU A 45 4.16 5.05 -5.82
CA LEU A 45 3.29 6.22 -5.62
C LEU A 45 3.99 7.50 -6.07
N ALA A 46 5.24 7.72 -5.65
CA ALA A 46 6.02 8.87 -6.07
C ALA A 46 6.18 8.95 -7.60
N ARG A 47 6.41 7.80 -8.27
CA ARG A 47 6.49 7.74 -9.73
C ARG A 47 5.16 8.11 -10.40
N LEU A 48 4.03 7.65 -9.88
CA LEU A 48 2.71 7.98 -10.43
C LEU A 48 2.36 9.46 -10.21
N GLN A 49 2.59 9.98 -9.00
CA GLN A 49 2.41 11.40 -8.69
C GLN A 49 3.26 12.29 -9.60
N GLU A 50 4.53 11.94 -9.82
CA GLU A 50 5.39 12.72 -10.72
C GLU A 50 4.93 12.65 -12.18
N ARG A 51 4.36 11.51 -12.63
CA ARG A 51 3.76 11.39 -13.97
C ARG A 51 2.51 12.25 -14.09
N ILE A 52 1.63 12.24 -13.09
CA ILE A 52 0.43 13.09 -13.03
C ILE A 52 0.84 14.56 -13.10
N ARG A 53 1.77 15.00 -12.23
CA ARG A 53 2.29 16.36 -12.20
C ARG A 53 2.83 16.81 -13.57
N LYS A 54 3.61 15.97 -14.24
CA LYS A 54 4.12 16.26 -15.59
C LYS A 54 3.02 16.34 -16.64
N ALA A 55 2.03 15.44 -16.58
CA ALA A 55 0.90 15.43 -17.51
C ALA A 55 0.02 16.68 -17.33
N GLU A 56 -0.27 17.08 -16.09
CA GLU A 56 -0.99 18.32 -15.76
C GLU A 56 -0.24 19.56 -16.23
N GLN A 57 1.09 19.60 -16.05
CA GLN A 57 1.92 20.70 -16.57
C GLN A 57 1.88 20.80 -18.10
N ARG A 58 1.85 19.67 -18.81
CA ARG A 58 1.71 19.65 -20.28
C ARG A 58 0.33 20.14 -20.71
N LEU A 59 -0.73 19.63 -20.08
CA LEU A 59 -2.11 20.06 -20.33
C LEU A 59 -2.28 21.57 -20.11
N GLY A 60 -1.69 22.11 -19.03
CA GLY A 60 -1.71 23.55 -18.76
C GLY A 60 -1.03 24.38 -19.86
N ARG A 61 0.11 23.91 -20.37
CA ARG A 61 0.81 24.56 -21.50
C ARG A 61 -0.01 24.53 -22.78
N GLU A 62 -0.58 23.38 -23.14
CA GLU A 62 -1.43 23.23 -24.34
C GLU A 62 -2.67 24.12 -24.26
N ARG A 63 -3.34 24.17 -23.10
CA ARG A 63 -4.46 25.10 -22.88
C ARG A 63 -4.06 26.56 -23.02
N SER A 64 -2.93 26.96 -22.44
CA SER A 64 -2.44 28.34 -22.55
C SER A 64 -2.05 28.74 -23.98
N GLN A 65 -1.52 27.79 -24.78
CA GLN A 65 -1.23 28.01 -26.20
C GLN A 65 -2.53 28.14 -27.02
N TYR A 66 -3.58 27.40 -26.65
CA TYR A 66 -4.90 27.52 -27.27
C TYR A 66 -5.55 28.87 -27.00
N GLU A 67 -5.43 29.40 -25.77
CA GLU A 67 -5.88 30.75 -25.43
C GLU A 67 -5.04 31.84 -26.10
N GLY A 68 -3.72 31.66 -26.20
CA GLY A 68 -2.81 32.56 -26.92
C GLY A 68 -3.05 32.62 -28.43
N GLN A 69 -3.47 31.54 -29.07
CA GLN A 69 -3.83 31.53 -30.50
C GLN A 69 -5.21 32.15 -30.80
N LYS A 70 -6.13 32.18 -29.83
CA LYS A 70 -7.43 32.87 -30.00
C LYS A 70 -7.30 34.38 -30.15
N LEU A 71 -6.24 34.99 -29.60
CA LEU A 71 -5.97 36.42 -29.71
C LEU A 71 -5.54 36.90 -31.12
N GLN A 72 -5.26 35.99 -32.06
CA GLN A 72 -4.96 36.35 -33.46
C GLN A 72 -6.14 36.12 -34.43
N THR A 73 -7.30 35.65 -33.95
CA THR A 73 -8.48 35.35 -34.80
C THR A 73 -9.66 36.29 -34.54
N ALA A 74 -9.41 37.48 -34.01
CA ALA A 74 -10.46 38.46 -33.71
C ALA A 74 -10.17 39.84 -34.33
N ILE A 75 -9.94 39.89 -35.64
CA ILE A 75 -10.17 41.11 -36.43
C ILE A 75 -10.79 40.70 -37.77
N SER A 76 -11.95 41.30 -38.07
CA SER A 76 -12.65 41.34 -39.36
C SER A 76 -13.53 40.14 -39.74
N MET A 77 -14.68 40.03 -39.07
CA MET A 77 -15.95 39.73 -39.75
C MET A 77 -17.04 40.69 -39.23
N GLY A 78 -16.84 41.97 -39.54
CA GLY A 78 -17.84 43.03 -39.37
C GLY A 78 -17.69 43.99 -40.55
N ALA A 79 -18.82 44.35 -41.18
CA ALA A 79 -18.97 44.90 -42.54
C ALA A 79 -18.82 43.80 -43.62
N THR A 80 -19.82 43.46 -44.43
CA THR A 80 -20.50 44.39 -45.33
C THR A 80 -21.80 43.75 -45.84
N VAL A 81 -22.93 44.37 -45.49
CA VAL A 81 -24.13 44.61 -46.32
C VAL A 81 -25.15 43.46 -46.55
N LEU A 82 -26.21 43.52 -45.73
CA LEU A 82 -27.59 43.47 -46.21
C LEU A 82 -27.79 44.56 -47.28
N GLY A 83 -28.13 44.20 -48.52
CA GLY A 83 -28.33 45.19 -49.59
C GLY A 83 -28.94 44.60 -50.85
N ALA A 84 -30.24 44.82 -50.98
CA ALA A 84 -31.15 44.52 -52.07
C ALA A 84 -30.66 44.84 -53.50
N PHE A 85 -31.25 44.12 -54.46
CA PHE A 85 -31.73 44.60 -55.77
C PHE A 85 -30.94 45.74 -56.44
N LEU A 86 -30.17 45.43 -57.49
CA LEU A 86 -30.20 46.06 -58.82
C LEU A 86 -29.04 45.54 -59.70
N GLY A 87 -29.33 45.20 -60.96
CA GLY A 87 -28.45 45.61 -62.06
C GLY A 87 -27.29 44.70 -62.49
N ARG A 88 -27.59 43.84 -63.47
CA ARG A 88 -26.94 43.76 -64.80
C ARG A 88 -25.42 44.04 -64.88
N ARG A 89 -24.66 42.95 -65.08
CA ARG A 89 -23.61 42.72 -66.10
C ARG A 89 -22.53 43.82 -66.27
N VAL A 90 -21.26 43.50 -66.01
CA VAL A 90 -20.15 43.58 -67.01
C VAL A 90 -19.02 42.64 -66.55
N ALA A 91 -18.48 41.92 -67.53
CA ALA A 91 -17.38 40.99 -67.43
C ALA A 91 -16.01 41.68 -67.48
N SER A 92 -15.01 40.97 -66.94
CA SER A 92 -13.77 40.58 -67.64
C SER A 92 -12.45 40.99 -66.96
N VAL A 93 -11.60 39.95 -66.93
CA VAL A 93 -10.13 39.90 -66.92
C VAL A 93 -9.39 40.16 -65.60
N GLY A 94 -8.69 39.10 -65.17
CA GLY A 94 -7.31 39.20 -64.66
C GLY A 94 -7.16 39.22 -63.15
N THR A 95 -6.97 38.04 -62.54
CA THR A 95 -5.79 37.67 -61.71
C THR A 95 -6.18 36.48 -60.84
N VAL A 96 -6.00 35.28 -61.39
CA VAL A 96 -5.90 34.04 -60.63
C VAL A 96 -4.55 34.08 -59.91
N GLY A 97 -4.57 34.26 -58.59
CA GLY A 97 -3.34 34.37 -57.81
C GLY A 97 -3.55 34.39 -56.31
N ARG A 98 -3.66 33.19 -55.71
CA ARG A 98 -3.40 32.89 -54.29
C ARG A 98 -4.37 33.47 -53.25
N ALA A 99 -5.60 32.97 -53.26
CA ALA A 99 -6.42 32.86 -52.06
C ALA A 99 -6.36 31.41 -51.53
N THR A 100 -5.41 31.09 -50.65
CA THR A 100 -5.31 29.73 -50.05
C THR A 100 -5.05 29.71 -48.53
N THR A 101 -5.27 30.81 -47.81
CA THR A 101 -4.86 30.88 -46.39
C THR A 101 -5.98 30.61 -45.37
N ALA A 102 -7.25 30.48 -45.78
CA ALA A 102 -8.35 30.31 -44.82
C ALA A 102 -8.79 28.84 -44.56
N ALA A 103 -8.38 27.86 -45.37
CA ALA A 103 -8.83 26.46 -45.20
C ALA A 103 -7.96 25.60 -44.26
N ARG A 104 -6.80 26.10 -43.80
CA ARG A 104 -5.90 25.35 -42.89
C ARG A 104 -6.11 25.64 -41.39
N GLY A 105 -6.91 26.65 -41.03
CA GLY A 105 -7.15 27.05 -39.63
C GLY A 105 -8.12 26.12 -38.88
N VAL A 106 -9.15 25.60 -39.57
CA VAL A 106 -10.19 24.75 -38.93
C VAL A 106 -9.64 23.38 -38.51
N GLY A 107 -8.73 22.80 -39.30
CA GLY A 107 -8.09 21.52 -38.95
C GLY A 107 -7.10 21.63 -37.79
N ARG A 108 -6.52 22.80 -37.54
CA ARG A 108 -5.55 23.00 -36.44
C ARG A 108 -6.26 23.15 -35.10
N ALA A 109 -7.33 23.95 -35.05
CA ALA A 109 -8.15 24.09 -33.85
C ALA A 109 -8.84 22.78 -33.43
N ALA A 110 -9.31 21.98 -34.40
CA ALA A 110 -9.89 20.67 -34.12
C ALA A 110 -8.86 19.67 -33.54
N ARG A 111 -7.63 19.67 -34.07
CA ARG A 111 -6.53 18.80 -33.57
C ARG A 111 -6.09 19.20 -32.16
N GLU A 112 -5.91 20.49 -31.91
CA GLU A 112 -5.53 20.99 -30.58
C GLU A 112 -6.59 20.68 -29.51
N LYS A 113 -7.88 20.67 -29.87
CA LYS A 113 -8.95 20.21 -28.97
C LYS A 113 -8.86 18.71 -28.68
N GLU A 114 -8.59 17.89 -29.70
CA GLU A 114 -8.40 16.44 -29.54
C GLU A 114 -7.20 16.12 -28.65
N ASP A 115 -6.11 16.89 -28.78
CA ASP A 115 -4.89 16.74 -27.97
C ASP A 115 -5.18 17.04 -26.48
N VAL A 116 -5.94 18.09 -26.18
CA VAL A 116 -6.41 18.42 -24.82
C VAL A 116 -7.27 17.30 -24.23
N GLU A 117 -8.24 16.77 -25.00
CA GLU A 117 -9.10 15.67 -24.55
C GLU A 117 -8.32 14.37 -24.33
N ARG A 118 -7.28 14.11 -25.13
CA ARG A 118 -6.37 12.97 -24.95
C ARG A 118 -5.53 13.11 -23.69
N ALA A 119 -4.93 14.29 -23.48
CA ALA A 119 -4.13 14.57 -22.28
C ALA A 119 -4.96 14.48 -20.99
N GLN A 120 -6.24 14.90 -21.01
CA GLN A 120 -7.15 14.72 -19.88
C GLN A 120 -7.43 13.24 -19.57
N ARG A 121 -7.67 12.42 -20.61
CA ARG A 121 -7.87 10.97 -20.44
C ARG A 121 -6.63 10.28 -19.86
N ASP A 122 -5.45 10.69 -20.30
CA ASP A 122 -4.18 10.17 -19.78
C ASP A 122 -4.00 10.51 -18.28
N ILE A 123 -4.32 11.74 -17.88
CA ILE A 123 -4.29 12.15 -16.45
C ILE A 123 -5.29 11.31 -15.64
N ALA A 124 -6.52 11.16 -16.12
CA ALA A 124 -7.54 10.36 -15.44
C ALA A 124 -7.10 8.89 -15.27
N ALA A 125 -6.49 8.30 -16.31
CA ALA A 125 -5.94 6.95 -16.23
C ALA A 125 -4.80 6.83 -15.20
N LEU A 126 -3.92 7.82 -15.11
CA LEU A 126 -2.85 7.85 -14.10
C LEU A 126 -3.40 8.01 -12.68
N GLN A 127 -4.43 8.83 -12.50
CA GLN A 127 -5.13 9.00 -11.22
C GLN A 127 -5.81 7.70 -10.79
N GLN A 128 -6.46 6.98 -11.73
CA GLN A 128 -7.03 5.67 -11.44
C GLN A 128 -5.96 4.66 -11.00
N GLN A 129 -4.82 4.60 -11.71
CA GLN A 129 -3.70 3.74 -11.31
C GLN A 129 -3.17 4.06 -9.91
N MET A 130 -3.17 5.34 -9.51
CA MET A 130 -2.77 5.77 -8.18
C MET A 130 -3.78 5.30 -7.12
N ALA A 131 -5.07 5.48 -7.38
CA ALA A 131 -6.14 5.03 -6.48
C ALA A 131 -6.14 3.51 -6.30
N ASP A 132 -5.97 2.74 -7.38
CA ASP A 132 -5.90 1.27 -7.33
C ASP A 132 -4.70 0.81 -6.47
N LEU A 133 -3.56 1.49 -6.62
CA LEU A 133 -2.35 1.20 -5.86
C LEU A 133 -2.50 1.55 -4.37
N GLU A 134 -3.21 2.63 -4.05
CA GLU A 134 -3.54 2.99 -2.66
C GLU A 134 -4.49 1.97 -2.03
N ILE A 135 -5.51 1.50 -2.76
CA ILE A 135 -6.42 0.43 -2.30
C ILE A 135 -5.63 -0.87 -2.03
N GLU A 136 -4.70 -1.23 -2.91
CA GLU A 136 -3.84 -2.40 -2.73
C GLU A 136 -2.98 -2.26 -1.47
N PHE A 137 -2.36 -1.09 -1.26
CA PHE A 137 -1.58 -0.80 -0.06
C PHE A 137 -2.42 -0.91 1.22
N GLN A 138 -3.62 -0.32 1.24
CA GLN A 138 -4.51 -0.40 2.41
C GLN A 138 -4.94 -1.85 2.70
N ARG A 139 -5.20 -2.63 1.66
CA ARG A 139 -5.55 -4.05 1.80
C ARG A 139 -4.39 -4.87 2.37
N GLU A 140 -3.18 -4.71 1.84
CA GLU A 140 -1.98 -5.39 2.36
C GLU A 140 -1.68 -4.95 3.80
N SER A 141 -1.85 -3.67 4.13
CA SER A 141 -1.66 -3.15 5.48
C SER A 141 -2.68 -3.73 6.47
N GLY A 142 -3.97 -3.74 6.12
CA GLY A 142 -5.01 -4.32 6.97
C GLY A 142 -4.83 -5.82 7.19
N ALA A 143 -4.34 -6.55 6.19
CA ALA A 143 -4.01 -7.97 6.35
C ALA A 143 -2.86 -8.20 7.35
N LEU A 144 -1.85 -7.32 7.37
CA LEU A 144 -0.74 -7.38 8.34
C LEU A 144 -1.22 -7.04 9.77
N GLU A 145 -2.14 -6.09 9.91
CA GLU A 145 -2.74 -5.75 11.21
C GLU A 145 -3.56 -6.93 11.78
N ALA A 146 -4.36 -7.59 10.93
CA ALA A 146 -5.20 -8.72 11.34
C ALA A 146 -4.41 -10.01 11.65
N ALA A 147 -3.26 -10.22 10.99
CA ALA A 147 -2.48 -11.45 11.13
C ALA A 147 -1.78 -11.62 12.49
N VAL A 148 -1.67 -10.56 13.29
CA VAL A 148 -0.88 -10.58 14.54
C VAL A 148 -1.70 -10.01 15.68
N ASP A 149 -2.69 -10.77 16.15
CA ASP A 149 -3.35 -10.50 17.43
C ASP A 149 -2.47 -11.03 18.59
N PRO A 150 -1.96 -10.17 19.49
CA PRO A 150 -1.15 -10.60 20.62
C PRO A 150 -1.89 -11.52 21.61
N ALA A 151 -3.24 -11.55 21.56
CA ALA A 151 -4.07 -12.41 22.41
C ALA A 151 -4.18 -13.85 21.88
N THR A 152 -3.94 -14.08 20.58
CA THR A 152 -4.06 -15.40 19.94
C THR A 152 -2.72 -16.12 19.78
N LEU A 153 -1.65 -15.60 20.38
CA LEU A 153 -0.32 -16.19 20.29
C LEU A 153 -0.31 -17.59 20.91
N ASP A 154 -0.09 -18.58 20.04
CA ASP A 154 0.00 -19.98 20.41
C ASP A 154 1.30 -20.23 21.20
N VAL A 155 1.11 -20.71 22.43
CA VAL A 155 2.17 -21.05 23.37
C VAL A 155 1.92 -22.48 23.81
N SER A 156 2.83 -23.38 23.45
CA SER A 156 2.80 -24.78 23.88
C SER A 156 3.85 -25.07 24.93
N GLU A 157 3.47 -25.77 25.98
CA GLU A 157 4.40 -26.31 26.97
C GLU A 157 5.04 -27.58 26.43
N GLU A 158 6.36 -27.72 26.61
CA GLU A 158 7.10 -28.91 26.23
C GLU A 158 7.86 -29.41 27.46
N ILE A 159 7.40 -30.52 28.03
CA ILE A 159 8.01 -31.13 29.22
C ILE A 159 9.26 -31.89 28.80
N VAL A 160 10.43 -31.37 29.15
CA VAL A 160 11.70 -32.06 28.95
C VAL A 160 11.96 -32.99 30.12
N ARG A 161 11.71 -34.29 29.93
CA ARG A 161 12.01 -35.32 30.94
C ARG A 161 13.49 -35.70 30.88
N PRO A 162 14.17 -35.84 32.03
CA PRO A 162 15.53 -36.36 32.05
C PRO A 162 15.55 -37.80 31.51
N ARG A 163 16.58 -38.13 30.72
CA ARG A 163 16.80 -39.51 30.27
C ARG A 163 17.39 -40.31 31.43
N LYS A 164 17.07 -41.61 31.51
CA LYS A 164 17.61 -42.51 32.56
C LYS A 164 19.14 -42.51 32.59
N THR A 165 19.78 -42.39 31.44
CA THR A 165 21.25 -42.30 31.29
C THR A 165 21.85 -41.04 31.90
N ASP A 166 21.05 -39.98 32.01
CA ASP A 166 21.48 -38.66 32.47
C ASP A 166 21.23 -38.50 34.00
N ILE A 167 20.69 -39.54 34.66
CA ILE A 167 20.42 -39.55 36.10
C ILE A 167 21.52 -40.34 36.80
N THR A 168 22.34 -39.66 37.60
CA THR A 168 23.33 -40.31 38.47
C THR A 168 22.77 -40.45 39.88
N ILE A 169 22.62 -41.69 40.36
CA ILE A 169 22.18 -41.97 41.73
C ILE A 169 23.42 -42.02 42.62
N ASN A 170 23.69 -40.93 43.34
CA ASN A 170 24.88 -40.82 44.19
C ASN A 170 24.78 -41.66 45.47
N ARG A 171 23.57 -41.85 46.01
CA ARG A 171 23.36 -42.59 47.26
C ARG A 171 22.04 -43.32 47.23
N VAL A 172 22.07 -44.60 47.58
CA VAL A 172 20.90 -45.39 47.92
C VAL A 172 21.04 -45.78 49.39
N ALA A 173 19.99 -45.61 50.18
CA ALA A 173 19.95 -45.99 51.58
C ALA A 173 18.63 -46.69 51.88
N LEU A 174 18.69 -47.73 52.71
CA LEU A 174 17.52 -48.37 53.27
C LEU A 174 17.09 -47.58 54.51
N HIS A 175 15.89 -47.00 54.48
CA HIS A 175 15.28 -46.39 55.65
C HIS A 175 14.23 -47.33 56.21
N TRP A 176 14.49 -47.90 57.38
CA TRP A 176 13.54 -48.73 58.10
C TRP A 176 12.80 -47.87 59.12
N LEU A 177 11.48 -47.86 59.03
CA LEU A 177 10.59 -47.22 60.00
C LEU A 177 9.98 -48.30 60.88
N PRO A 178 10.59 -48.62 62.04
CA PRO A 178 10.06 -49.63 62.93
C PRO A 178 8.76 -49.18 63.59
N TRP A 179 7.93 -50.17 63.93
CA TRP A 179 6.70 -49.99 64.71
C TRP A 179 6.76 -50.90 65.93
N TRP A 180 6.26 -50.42 67.05
CA TRP A 180 6.01 -51.22 68.23
C TRP A 180 4.53 -51.54 68.31
N VAL A 181 4.20 -52.75 68.77
CA VAL A 181 2.83 -53.15 69.09
C VAL A 181 2.77 -53.37 70.59
N ASP A 182 1.88 -52.67 71.28
CA ASP A 182 1.69 -52.83 72.72
C ASP A 182 0.88 -54.11 73.06
N ALA A 183 0.76 -54.41 74.35
CA ALA A 183 0.03 -55.60 74.81
C ALA A 183 -1.48 -55.56 74.50
N GLN A 184 -2.01 -54.39 74.14
CA GLN A 184 -3.39 -54.14 73.75
C GLN A 184 -3.58 -54.23 72.23
N GLY A 185 -2.51 -54.48 71.46
CA GLY A 185 -2.53 -54.60 70.01
C GLY A 185 -2.47 -53.27 69.26
N VAL A 186 -2.16 -52.16 69.93
CA VAL A 186 -2.04 -50.83 69.31
C VAL A 186 -0.63 -50.63 68.78
N ALA A 187 -0.52 -50.26 67.50
CA ALA A 187 0.75 -50.00 66.85
C ALA A 187 1.15 -48.52 66.99
N ALA A 188 2.40 -48.25 67.39
CA ALA A 188 2.98 -46.92 67.50
C ALA A 188 4.33 -46.83 66.76
N PRO A 189 4.70 -45.66 66.19
CA PRO A 189 5.99 -45.47 65.55
C PRO A 189 7.12 -45.60 66.57
N ALA A 190 8.13 -46.40 66.23
CA ALA A 190 9.35 -46.58 67.03
C ALA A 190 10.49 -45.64 66.57
N TYR A 191 10.12 -44.49 66.03
CA TYR A 191 11.00 -43.43 65.57
C TYR A 191 10.45 -42.06 66.03
N PRO A 192 11.30 -41.05 66.25
CA PRO A 192 10.91 -39.74 66.76
C PRO A 192 10.10 -38.90 65.77
#